data_AF-A0AA36XRM9-F1
#
_entry.id   AF-A0AA36XRM9-F1
#
_cell.length_a   1.000
_cell.length_b   1.000
_cell.length_c   1.000
_cell.angle_alpha   90.00
_cell.angle_beta   90.00
_cell.angle_gamma   90.00
#
_symmetry.space_group_name_H-M   'P 1'
#
loop_
_entity.id
_entity.type
_entity.pdbx_description
1 polymer ?
#
loop_
_entity_poly.entity_id
_entity_poly.type
_entity_poly.pdbx_seq_one_letter_code
_entity_poly.pdbx_strand_id
1 'polypeptide(L)'
;MIRLFLVLFFCFSSAALSASTNFGFYSNVKANLETGSIDGYEILIVPAQNGDQLIFQVSKGWPSNVIVFDVDVNDIEFVHPTLGKIEVEFVNDDLHLEFKDKSFVEVLKRGKSFWQQ
;
A
#
# COMPACT_ATOMS: atom_id res chain seq x y z
N MET A 1 -33.52 45.87 0.07
CA MET A 1 -32.38 45.34 -0.71
C MET A 1 -31.25 44.97 0.24
N ILE A 2 -31.23 43.75 0.83
CA ILE A 2 -30.12 43.22 1.67
C ILE A 2 -30.26 41.70 1.95
N ARG A 3 -31.34 41.04 1.52
CA ARG A 3 -31.56 39.60 1.79
C ARG A 3 -31.09 38.62 0.71
N LEU A 4 -30.49 39.12 -0.38
CA LEU A 4 -30.08 38.31 -1.55
C LEU A 4 -28.55 38.21 -1.70
N PHE A 5 -27.79 38.35 -0.62
CA PHE A 5 -26.32 38.26 -0.67
C PHE A 5 -25.73 37.14 0.20
N LEU A 6 -26.58 36.42 0.95
CA LEU A 6 -26.11 35.49 1.99
C LEU A 6 -26.21 34.00 1.61
N VAL A 7 -26.81 33.67 0.45
CA VAL A 7 -26.99 32.27 0.01
C VAL A 7 -25.84 31.78 -0.88
N LEU A 8 -25.05 32.68 -1.47
CA LEU A 8 -23.95 32.33 -2.37
C LEU A 8 -22.62 32.00 -1.66
N PHE A 9 -22.55 32.12 -0.33
CA PHE A 9 -21.33 31.86 0.43
C PHE A 9 -21.20 30.41 0.95
N PHE A 10 -22.21 29.55 0.70
CA PHE A 10 -22.27 28.20 1.30
C PHE A 10 -21.82 27.06 0.36
N CYS A 11 -21.38 27.35 -0.87
CA CYS A 11 -20.98 26.31 -1.84
C CYS A 11 -19.47 26.09 -1.98
N PHE A 12 -18.63 26.72 -1.14
CA PHE A 12 -17.17 26.52 -1.20
C PHE A 12 -16.61 25.49 -0.20
N SER A 13 -17.48 24.86 0.59
CA SER A 13 -17.03 23.87 1.57
C SER A 13 -17.01 22.48 0.95
N SER A 14 -15.83 21.86 0.99
CA SER A 14 -15.62 20.41 0.94
C SER A 14 -15.32 19.77 -0.42
N ALA A 15 -14.35 20.31 -1.15
CA ALA A 15 -13.41 19.45 -1.85
C ALA A 15 -12.07 19.49 -1.13
N ALA A 16 -12.05 19.03 0.12
CA ALA A 16 -10.81 18.52 0.68
C ALA A 16 -10.50 17.26 -0.12
N LEU A 17 -9.79 17.44 -1.23
CA LEU A 17 -9.15 16.35 -1.95
C LEU A 17 -8.17 15.78 -0.94
N SER A 18 -8.62 14.77 -0.19
CA SER A 18 -7.73 13.97 0.63
C SER A 18 -6.81 13.29 -0.37
N ALA A 19 -5.66 13.89 -0.64
CA ALA A 19 -4.55 13.17 -1.25
C ALA A 19 -4.34 11.96 -0.33
N SER A 20 -4.77 10.78 -0.79
CA SER A 20 -4.42 9.56 -0.07
C SER A 20 -2.91 9.57 -0.05
N THR A 21 -2.34 9.72 1.14
CA THR A 21 -0.89 9.60 1.25
C THR A 21 -0.59 8.14 0.95
N ASN A 22 0.33 7.87 0.01
CA ASN A 22 0.74 6.51 -0.39
C ASN A 22 1.31 5.68 0.78
N PHE A 23 1.42 6.26 1.98
CA PHE A 23 1.73 5.63 3.25
C PHE A 23 0.57 4.78 3.79
N GLY A 24 0.91 3.71 4.50
CA GLY A 24 -0.05 2.80 5.13
C GLY A 24 0.22 1.33 4.81
N PHE A 25 -0.72 0.48 5.23
CA PHE A 25 -0.67 -0.95 5.00
C PHE A 25 -1.38 -1.34 3.71
N TYR A 26 -0.76 -2.28 2.99
CA TYR A 26 -1.28 -2.94 1.80
C TYR A 26 -1.10 -4.43 1.98
N SER A 27 -2.15 -5.21 1.74
CA SER A 27 -2.10 -6.65 1.96
C SER A 27 -2.98 -7.39 0.96
N ASN A 28 -2.51 -8.54 0.49
CA ASN A 28 -3.34 -9.56 -0.14
C ASN A 28 -3.32 -10.88 0.63
N VAL A 29 -2.79 -10.86 1.86
CA VAL A 29 -2.70 -12.03 2.73
C VAL A 29 -4.10 -12.53 3.04
N LYS A 30 -4.32 -13.82 2.77
CA LYS A 30 -5.60 -14.49 3.02
C LYS A 30 -5.39 -15.92 3.48
N ALA A 31 -6.32 -16.38 4.31
CA ALA A 31 -6.42 -17.79 4.65
C ALA A 31 -6.97 -18.58 3.45
N ASN A 32 -6.25 -19.62 3.05
CA ASN A 32 -6.73 -20.64 2.13
C ASN A 32 -7.49 -21.70 2.92
N LEU A 33 -8.81 -21.77 2.70
CA LEU A 33 -9.70 -22.67 3.44
C LEU A 33 -9.52 -24.15 3.07
N GLU A 34 -8.96 -24.44 1.89
CA GLU A 34 -8.76 -25.81 1.41
C GLU A 34 -7.50 -26.43 2.01
N THR A 35 -6.44 -25.63 2.15
CA THR A 35 -5.14 -26.07 2.67
C THR A 35 -4.92 -25.72 4.14
N GLY A 36 -5.71 -24.78 4.69
CA GLY A 36 -5.48 -24.20 6.01
C GLY A 36 -4.25 -23.28 6.09
N SER A 37 -3.61 -22.95 4.95
CA SER A 37 -2.45 -22.06 4.91
C SER A 37 -2.87 -20.58 4.86
N ILE A 38 -1.96 -19.68 5.24
CA ILE A 38 -2.12 -18.23 5.07
C ILE A 38 -1.05 -17.78 4.10
N ASP A 39 -1.47 -17.31 2.93
CA ASP A 39 -0.55 -17.00 1.84
C ASP A 39 -0.76 -15.56 1.35
N GLY A 40 0.33 -14.91 0.97
CA GLY A 40 0.31 -13.58 0.35
C GLY A 40 1.48 -12.70 0.78
N TYR A 41 1.33 -11.42 0.49
CA TYR A 41 2.30 -10.37 0.75
C TYR A 41 1.64 -9.26 1.55
N GLU A 42 2.43 -8.67 2.44
CA GLU A 42 2.04 -7.49 3.20
C GLU A 42 3.16 -6.46 3.12
N ILE A 43 2.75 -5.21 2.88
CA ILE A 43 3.63 -4.06 2.75
C ILE A 43 3.13 -2.96 3.67
N LEU A 44 4.04 -2.38 4.44
CA LEU A 44 3.82 -1.13 5.16
C LEU A 44 4.77 -0.07 4.61
N ILE A 45 4.21 1.06 4.16
CA ILE A 45 4.99 2.23 3.74
C ILE A 45 4.85 3.32 4.79
N VAL A 46 5.97 3.83 5.29
CA VAL A 46 6.03 4.88 6.32
C VAL A 46 6.98 6.01 5.90
N PRO A 47 6.66 7.26 6.27
CA PRO A 47 7.61 8.36 6.10
C PRO A 47 8.77 8.21 7.09
N ALA A 48 9.99 8.45 6.64
CA ALA A 48 11.18 8.46 7.50
C ALA A 48 12.03 9.71 7.25
N GLN A 49 12.95 10.00 8.18
CA GLN A 49 13.73 11.26 8.15
C GLN A 49 14.66 11.37 6.92
N ASN A 50 15.09 10.24 6.35
CA ASN A 50 16.10 10.19 5.30
C ASN A 50 15.59 9.49 4.01
N GLY A 51 14.28 9.57 3.76
CA GLY A 51 13.61 8.82 2.71
C GLY A 51 12.49 7.97 3.28
N ASP A 52 11.53 7.59 2.44
CA ASP A 52 10.43 6.74 2.87
C ASP A 52 10.93 5.31 3.05
N GLN A 53 10.23 4.54 3.88
CA GLN A 53 10.58 3.15 4.13
C GLN A 53 9.44 2.22 3.75
N LEU A 54 9.81 1.13 3.08
CA LEU A 54 8.94 0.03 2.73
C LEU A 54 9.33 -1.19 3.55
N ILE A 55 8.40 -1.68 4.35
CA ILE A 55 8.53 -2.92 5.12
C ILE A 55 7.77 -4.00 4.39
N PHE A 56 8.48 -4.98 3.86
CA PHE A 56 7.95 -6.07 3.04
C PHE A 56 7.92 -7.38 3.83
N GLN A 57 6.80 -8.10 3.75
CA GLN A 57 6.63 -9.40 4.40
C GLN A 57 5.96 -10.40 3.47
N VAL A 58 6.48 -11.63 3.48
CA VAL A 58 5.87 -12.77 2.79
C VAL A 58 5.20 -13.66 3.82
N SER A 59 3.99 -14.12 3.52
CA SER A 59 3.28 -15.13 4.30
C SER A 59 3.16 -16.41 3.48
N LYS A 60 3.63 -17.52 4.06
CA LYS A 60 3.46 -18.89 3.56
C LYS A 60 3.18 -19.81 4.75
N GLY A 61 1.99 -19.69 5.31
CA GLY A 61 1.64 -20.22 6.63
C GLY A 61 1.84 -19.16 7.72
N TRP A 62 2.99 -19.19 8.41
CA TRP A 62 3.33 -18.15 9.40
C TRP A 62 4.04 -16.95 8.74
N PRO A 63 3.91 -15.74 9.31
CA PRO A 63 4.63 -14.55 8.88
C PRO A 63 6.14 -14.80 8.88
N SER A 64 6.80 -14.48 7.76
CA SER A 64 8.26 -14.49 7.70
C SER A 64 8.86 -13.28 8.40
N ASN A 65 10.19 -13.28 8.54
CA ASN A 65 10.93 -12.07 8.85
C ASN A 65 10.57 -10.96 7.85
N VAL A 66 10.45 -9.74 8.36
CA VAL A 66 10.25 -8.54 7.55
C VAL A 66 11.58 -8.09 6.94
N ILE A 67 11.52 -7.50 5.75
CA ILE A 67 12.67 -6.85 5.11
C ILE A 67 12.31 -5.38 4.94
N VAL A 68 13.25 -4.50 5.29
CA VAL A 68 13.08 -3.05 5.20
C VAL A 68 13.89 -2.54 4.02
N PHE A 69 13.28 -1.70 3.20
CA PHE A 69 13.89 -1.02 2.06
C PHE A 69 13.69 0.48 2.22
N ASP A 70 14.75 1.25 1.96
CA ASP A 70 14.64 2.68 1.77
C ASP A 70 14.16 2.94 0.33
N VAL A 71 13.10 3.73 0.17
CA VAL A 71 12.41 3.95 -1.12
C VAL A 71 11.99 5.42 -1.30
N ASP A 72 11.70 5.80 -2.54
CA ASP A 72 10.90 7.01 -2.84
C ASP A 72 9.46 6.57 -3.06
N VAL A 73 8.50 7.07 -2.27
CA VAL A 73 7.10 6.65 -2.39
C VAL A 73 6.45 6.98 -3.75
N ASN A 74 7.05 7.87 -4.54
CA ASN A 74 6.56 8.21 -5.87
C ASN A 74 7.10 7.30 -6.98
N ASP A 75 8.18 6.56 -6.71
CA ASP A 75 8.85 5.67 -7.65
C ASP A 75 9.52 4.52 -6.87
N ILE A 76 8.75 3.48 -6.58
CA ILE A 76 9.17 2.40 -5.72
C ILE A 76 9.69 1.23 -6.57
N GLU A 77 11.00 1.01 -6.50
CA GLU A 77 11.68 -0.17 -7.04
C GLU A 77 12.63 -0.74 -5.97
N PHE A 78 12.62 -2.07 -5.78
CA PHE A 78 13.58 -2.72 -4.88
C PHE A 78 13.94 -4.14 -5.32
N VAL A 79 15.05 -4.65 -4.78
CA VAL A 79 15.53 -6.01 -5.05
C VAL A 79 15.36 -6.87 -3.80
N HIS A 80 14.41 -7.80 -3.83
CA HIS A 80 14.17 -8.73 -2.75
C HIS A 80 15.15 -9.92 -2.84
N PRO A 81 15.82 -10.34 -1.73
CA PRO A 81 16.88 -11.36 -1.77
C PRO A 81 16.51 -12.69 -2.43
N THR A 82 15.25 -13.10 -2.35
CA THR A 82 14.75 -14.38 -2.90
C THR A 82 13.70 -14.23 -3.99
N LEU A 83 13.15 -13.04 -4.18
CA LEU A 83 12.06 -12.80 -5.14
C LEU A 83 12.55 -12.02 -6.36
N GLY A 84 13.74 -11.43 -6.28
CA GLY A 84 14.34 -10.69 -7.38
C GLY A 84 13.91 -9.22 -7.40
N LYS A 85 14.04 -8.59 -8.56
CA LYS A 85 13.61 -7.21 -8.78
C LYS A 85 12.07 -7.11 -8.75
N ILE A 86 11.57 -6.16 -7.97
CA ILE A 86 10.14 -5.86 -7.82
C ILE A 86 9.93 -4.37 -8.10
N GLU A 87 9.05 -4.06 -9.05
CA GLU A 87 8.55 -2.71 -9.31
C GLU A 87 7.15 -2.55 -8.72
N VAL A 88 6.87 -1.37 -8.18
CA VAL A 88 5.63 -1.10 -7.46
C VAL A 88 4.92 0.11 -8.07
N GLU A 89 3.63 -0.06 -8.38
CA GLU A 89 2.78 1.00 -8.92
C GLU A 89 1.52 1.18 -8.07
N PHE A 90 1.11 2.43 -7.86
CA PHE A 90 -0.15 2.77 -7.22
C PHE A 90 -1.27 2.90 -8.25
N VAL A 91 -2.30 2.07 -8.14
CA VAL A 91 -3.47 2.08 -9.03
C VAL A 91 -4.73 2.07 -8.19
N ASN A 92 -5.50 3.17 -8.20
CA ASN A 92 -6.76 3.30 -7.43
C ASN A 92 -6.62 2.97 -5.93
N ASP A 93 -5.59 3.52 -5.26
CA ASP A 93 -5.23 3.24 -3.86
C ASP A 93 -4.73 1.81 -3.58
N ASP A 94 -4.63 0.93 -4.58
CA ASP A 94 -4.02 -0.38 -4.45
C ASP A 94 -2.57 -0.37 -4.90
N LEU A 95 -1.82 -1.35 -4.41
CA LEU A 95 -0.40 -1.47 -4.66
C LEU A 95 -0.15 -2.69 -5.55
N HIS A 96 0.28 -2.42 -6.78
CA HIS A 96 0.57 -3.43 -7.79
C HIS A 96 2.06 -3.76 -7.72
N LEU A 97 2.39 -5.03 -7.51
CA LEU A 97 3.75 -5.56 -7.46
C LEU A 97 4.04 -6.33 -8.73
N GLU A 98 5.00 -5.87 -9.54
CA GLU A 98 5.49 -6.62 -10.68
C GLU A 98 6.84 -7.27 -10.36
N PHE A 99 6.84 -8.61 -10.33
CA PHE A 99 8.04 -9.41 -10.08
C PHE A 99 8.77 -9.68 -11.40
N LYS A 100 9.70 -8.79 -11.78
CA LYS A 100 10.33 -8.79 -13.11
C LYS A 100 11.02 -10.12 -13.44
N ASP A 101 11.73 -10.70 -12.49
CA ASP A 101 12.48 -11.95 -12.69
C ASP A 101 11.59 -13.19 -12.83
N LYS A 102 10.32 -13.09 -12.45
CA LYS A 102 9.34 -14.20 -12.46
C LYS A 102 8.13 -13.94 -13.36
N SER A 103 8.03 -12.74 -13.94
CA SER A 103 7.00 -12.30 -14.87
C SER A 103 5.56 -12.52 -14.36
N PHE A 104 5.29 -12.19 -13.10
CA PHE A 104 3.93 -12.18 -12.54
C PHE A 104 3.67 -10.89 -11.76
N VAL A 105 2.37 -10.61 -11.57
CA VAL A 105 1.88 -9.41 -10.88
C VAL A 105 1.01 -9.83 -9.70
N GLU A 106 1.15 -9.12 -8.58
CA GLU A 106 0.27 -9.24 -7.42
C GLU A 106 -0.35 -7.88 -7.09
N VAL A 107 -1.58 -7.90 -6.59
CA VAL A 107 -2.31 -6.67 -6.21
C VAL A 107 -2.60 -6.72 -4.72
N LEU A 108 -2.08 -5.76 -3.98
CA LEU A 108 -2.26 -5.62 -2.55
C LEU A 108 -3.26 -4.49 -2.30
N LYS A 109 -4.32 -4.79 -1.53
CA LYS A 109 -5.36 -3.83 -1.21
C LYS A 109 -4.93 -2.99 -0.01
N ARG A 110 -5.19 -1.68 -0.06
CA ARG A 110 -5.01 -0.81 1.11
C ARG A 110 -5.94 -1.26 2.24
N GLY A 111 -5.41 -1.30 3.47
CA GLY A 111 -6.22 -1.74 4.61
C GLY A 111 -5.46 -1.77 5.92
N LYS A 112 -5.80 -2.76 6.75
CA LYS A 112 -5.08 -3.10 7.99
C LYS A 112 -4.16 -4.29 7.72
N SER A 113 -3.11 -4.43 8.53
CA SER A 113 -2.32 -5.66 8.56
C SER A 113 -3.21 -6.86 8.89
N PHE A 114 -2.99 -7.99 8.22
CA PHE A 114 -3.64 -9.25 8.54
C PHE A 114 -3.33 -9.70 9.98
N TRP A 115 -2.12 -9.41 10.46
CA TRP A 115 -1.59 -9.88 11.74
C TRP A 115 -1.89 -8.96 12.94
N GLN A 116 -2.29 -7.71 12.70
CA GLN A 116 -2.47 -6.68 13.75
C GLN A 116 -3.94 -6.23 13.88
N GLN A 117 -4.88 -7.14 13.61
CA GLN A 117 -6.32 -6.86 13.67
C GLN A 117 -6.87 -6.81 15.10
#